data_AF-A0A3M0P002-F1
#
_entry.id   AF-A0A3M0P002-F1
#
_cell.length_a   1.000
_cell.length_b   1.000
_cell.length_c   1.000
_cell.angle_alpha   90.00
_cell.angle_beta   90.00
_cell.angle_gamma   90.00
#
_symmetry.space_group_name_H-M   'P 1'
#
loop_
_entity.id
_entity.type
_entity.pdbx_description
1 polymer ?
#
loop_
_entity_poly.entity_id
_entity_poly.type
_entity_poly.pdbx_seq_one_letter_code
_entity_poly.pdbx_strand_id
1 'polypeptide(L)'
;MKDLLKYAFDHVPSNKLFMLYCKGTFMKPLIPDKSLVTFVRKPTFENADLTVVLIDDKATIKHVKLVGDKVILISKNNDYDSIVLNKDKLEKILGKVVCVEYDIQ
;
A
#
# COMPACT_ATOMS: atom_id res chain seq x y z
N MET A 1 -14.86 5.50 18.41
CA MET A 1 -13.62 5.14 17.68
C MET A 1 -13.78 5.28 16.17
N LYS A 2 -14.89 4.78 15.56
CA LYS A 2 -15.24 5.04 14.15
C LYS A 2 -15.24 6.54 13.78
N ASP A 3 -15.61 7.39 14.73
CA ASP A 3 -15.63 8.85 14.51
C ASP A 3 -14.23 9.47 14.40
N LEU A 4 -13.21 8.91 15.07
CA LEU A 4 -11.84 9.44 15.01
C LEU A 4 -11.18 9.21 13.64
N LEU A 5 -11.45 8.07 13.00
CA LEU A 5 -10.94 7.74 11.67
C LEU A 5 -11.49 8.71 10.60
N LYS A 6 -12.74 9.15 10.78
CA LYS A 6 -13.36 10.16 9.92
C LYS A 6 -12.59 11.48 10.00
N TYR A 7 -12.32 11.97 11.21
CA TYR A 7 -11.54 13.22 11.41
C TYR A 7 -10.12 13.16 10.83
N ALA A 8 -9.42 12.03 10.94
CA ALA A 8 -8.07 11.89 10.42
C ALA A 8 -8.00 12.08 8.89
N PHE A 9 -9.08 11.76 8.17
CA PHE A 9 -9.14 11.79 6.71
C PHE A 9 -10.20 12.74 6.14
N ASP A 10 -10.82 13.61 6.95
CA ASP A 10 -11.85 14.56 6.50
C ASP A 10 -11.35 15.54 5.42
N HIS A 11 -10.04 15.79 5.39
CA HIS A 11 -9.39 16.60 4.35
C HIS A 11 -9.18 15.85 3.02
N VAL A 12 -9.36 14.52 3.01
CA VAL A 12 -9.21 13.68 1.82
C VAL A 12 -10.58 13.54 1.15
N PRO A 13 -10.71 13.88 -0.14
CA PRO A 13 -11.95 13.62 -0.88
C PRO A 13 -12.36 12.15 -0.79
N SER A 14 -13.62 11.89 -0.43
CA SER A 14 -14.12 10.52 -0.20
C SER A 14 -13.95 9.60 -1.40
N ASN A 15 -14.00 10.14 -2.63
CA ASN A 15 -13.76 9.40 -3.87
C ASN A 15 -12.30 9.00 -4.12
N LYS A 16 -11.39 9.37 -3.21
CA LYS A 16 -9.96 9.00 -3.25
C LYS A 16 -9.56 8.07 -2.10
N LEU A 17 -10.43 7.82 -1.12
CA LEU A 17 -10.12 6.98 0.02
C LEU A 17 -10.68 5.57 -0.19
N PHE A 18 -9.82 4.57 -0.12
CA PHE A 18 -10.17 3.18 -0.36
C PHE A 18 -9.60 2.31 0.75
N MET A 19 -10.24 1.18 1.01
CA MET A 19 -9.82 0.23 2.02
C MET A 19 -9.72 -1.19 1.43
N LEU A 20 -8.68 -1.92 1.83
CA LEU A 20 -8.44 -3.31 1.43
C LEU A 20 -8.37 -4.21 2.67
N TYR A 21 -8.96 -5.39 2.57
CA TYR A 21 -8.76 -6.46 3.54
C TYR A 21 -7.57 -7.33 3.10
N CYS A 22 -6.53 -7.38 3.92
CA CYS A 22 -5.29 -8.10 3.61
C CYS A 22 -5.43 -9.60 3.89
N LYS A 23 -4.88 -10.41 2.99
CA LYS A 23 -4.77 -11.87 3.15
C LYS A 23 -3.35 -12.32 2.85
N GLY A 24 -2.67 -12.92 3.83
CA GLY A 24 -1.31 -13.44 3.70
C GLY A 24 -0.30 -12.73 4.59
N THR A 25 0.98 -13.05 4.41
CA THR A 25 2.07 -12.66 5.33
C THR A 25 3.16 -11.80 4.67
N PHE A 26 2.92 -11.34 3.44
CA PHE A 26 3.91 -10.65 2.59
C PHE A 26 4.42 -9.32 3.15
N MET A 27 3.70 -8.71 4.09
CA MET A 27 4.10 -7.49 4.79
C MET A 27 4.36 -7.67 6.29
N LYS A 28 4.45 -8.91 6.80
CA LYS A 28 4.76 -9.13 8.22
C LYS A 28 6.19 -8.64 8.56
N PRO A 29 6.43 -8.14 9.80
CA PRO A 29 5.44 -7.91 10.85
C PRO A 29 4.68 -6.58 10.72
N LEU A 30 5.02 -5.72 9.75
CA LEU A 30 4.47 -4.37 9.61
C LEU A 30 2.95 -4.36 9.37
N ILE A 31 2.47 -5.27 8.52
CA ILE A 31 1.04 -5.48 8.27
C ILE A 31 0.78 -6.97 8.52
N PRO A 32 0.16 -7.31 9.65
CA PRO A 32 -0.27 -8.67 9.94
C PRO A 32 -1.24 -9.24 8.90
N ASP A 33 -1.42 -10.55 8.94
CA ASP A 33 -2.51 -11.16 8.18
C ASP A 33 -3.84 -10.67 8.74
N LYS A 34 -4.87 -10.56 7.88
CA LYS A 34 -6.22 -10.09 8.21
C LYS A 34 -6.33 -8.61 8.62
N SER A 35 -5.29 -7.80 8.40
CA SER A 35 -5.37 -6.34 8.60
C SER A 35 -6.29 -5.66 7.58
N LEU A 36 -6.91 -4.55 7.98
CA LEU A 36 -7.52 -3.57 7.09
C LEU A 36 -6.50 -2.48 6.76
N VAL A 37 -6.38 -2.14 5.49
CA VAL A 37 -5.44 -1.12 5.00
C VAL A 37 -6.18 -0.06 4.23
N THR A 38 -6.08 1.17 4.71
CA THR A 38 -6.66 2.34 4.06
C THR A 38 -5.59 3.07 3.27
N PHE A 39 -5.91 3.42 2.03
CA PHE A 39 -5.01 4.12 1.12
C PHE A 39 -5.71 5.26 0.39
N VAL A 40 -4.94 6.29 0.06
CA VAL A 40 -5.40 7.41 -0.77
C VAL A 40 -4.94 7.19 -2.21
N ARG A 41 -5.89 7.11 -3.13
CA ARG A 41 -5.64 7.02 -4.57
C ARG A 41 -5.01 8.33 -5.05
N LYS A 42 -3.77 8.26 -5.53
CA LYS A 42 -3.05 9.40 -6.09
C LYS A 42 -1.98 8.92 -7.09
N PRO A 43 -1.62 9.74 -8.09
CA PRO A 43 -0.65 9.36 -9.12
C PRO A 43 0.81 9.49 -8.66
N THR A 44 1.07 9.96 -7.44
CA THR A 44 2.40 10.26 -6.95
C THR A 44 2.75 9.47 -5.70
N PHE A 45 4.01 9.06 -5.61
CA PHE A 45 4.61 8.33 -4.50
C PHE A 45 6.08 8.73 -4.39
N GLU A 46 6.64 8.51 -3.21
CA GLU A 46 8.02 8.82 -2.86
C GLU A 46 8.80 7.55 -2.56
N ASN A 47 10.13 7.67 -2.52
CA ASN A 47 10.97 6.57 -2.08
C ASN A 47 10.59 6.14 -0.65
N ALA A 48 10.57 4.83 -0.40
CA ALA A 48 10.12 4.16 0.82
C ALA A 48 8.61 4.20 1.09
N ASP A 49 7.80 4.85 0.25
CA ASP A 49 6.34 4.86 0.43
C ASP A 49 5.78 3.43 0.49
N LEU A 50 4.85 3.22 1.41
CA LEU A 50 4.02 2.03 1.46
C LEU A 50 2.84 2.24 0.49
N THR A 51 2.75 1.42 -0.54
CA THR A 51 1.81 1.62 -1.65
C THR A 51 0.96 0.40 -1.91
N VAL A 52 -0.24 0.65 -2.43
CA VAL A 52 -1.07 -0.38 -3.04
C VAL A 52 -0.74 -0.44 -4.52
N VAL A 53 -0.44 -1.64 -5.01
CA VAL A 53 -0.07 -1.91 -6.40
C VAL A 53 -0.95 -3.01 -6.96
N LEU A 54 -1.38 -2.88 -8.21
CA LEU A 54 -2.11 -3.91 -8.95
C LEU A 54 -1.12 -4.78 -9.75
N ILE A 55 -1.02 -6.06 -9.40
CA ILE A 55 -0.16 -7.04 -10.08
C ILE A 55 -1.04 -8.24 -10.44
N ASP A 56 -1.08 -8.61 -11.72
CA ASP A 56 -1.94 -9.69 -12.24
C ASP A 56 -3.38 -9.60 -11.73
N ASP A 57 -3.96 -8.39 -11.84
CA ASP A 57 -5.30 -8.01 -11.38
C ASP A 57 -5.58 -8.21 -9.88
N LYS A 58 -4.53 -8.40 -9.08
CA LYS A 58 -4.60 -8.48 -7.61
C LYS A 58 -3.95 -7.27 -6.98
N ALA A 59 -4.68 -6.61 -6.10
CA ALA A 59 -4.12 -5.54 -5.27
C ALA A 59 -3.21 -6.14 -4.19
N THR A 60 -1.96 -5.71 -4.16
CA THR A 60 -0.94 -6.08 -3.16
C THR A 60 -0.33 -4.83 -2.56
N ILE A 61 0.26 -4.96 -1.37
CA ILE A 61 0.97 -3.85 -0.70
C ILE A 61 2.48 -4.10 -0.82
N LYS A 62 3.22 -3.05 -1.20
CA LYS A 62 4.67 -3.08 -1.35
C LYS A 62 5.28 -1.73 -0.94
N HIS A 63 6.50 -1.74 -0.42
CA HIS A 63 7.32 -0.54 -0.36
C HIS A 63 7.85 -0.20 -1.74
N VAL A 64 7.83 1.08 -2.08
CA VAL A 64 8.49 1.62 -3.27
C VAL A 64 9.95 1.91 -2.94
N LYS A 65 10.87 1.46 -3.79
CA LYS A 65 12.26 1.91 -3.79
C LYS A 65 12.61 2.46 -5.17
N LEU A 66 12.99 3.74 -5.21
CA LEU A 66 13.40 4.41 -6.43
C LEU A 66 14.91 4.22 -6.62
N VAL A 67 15.34 3.66 -7.74
CA VAL A 67 16.75 3.44 -8.07
C VAL A 67 17.01 3.88 -9.51
N GLY A 68 17.57 5.08 -9.67
CA GLY A 68 17.71 5.72 -10.98
C GLY A 68 16.33 5.84 -11.64
N ASP A 69 16.19 5.22 -12.81
CA ASP A 69 14.93 5.21 -13.56
C ASP A 69 14.02 4.02 -13.27
N LYS A 70 14.36 3.17 -12.31
CA LYS A 70 13.60 1.97 -11.95
C LYS A 70 12.82 2.17 -10.66
N VAL A 71 11.66 1.52 -10.60
CA VAL A 71 10.88 1.36 -9.37
C VAL A 71 10.99 -0.10 -8.93
N ILE A 72 11.45 -0.33 -7.70
CA ILE A 72 11.52 -1.66 -7.12
C ILE A 72 10.45 -1.75 -6.04
N LEU A 73 9.58 -2.75 -6.15
CA LEU A 73 8.53 -3.04 -5.20
C LEU A 73 9.00 -4.11 -4.22
N ILE A 74 9.03 -3.78 -2.94
CA ILE A 74 9.67 -4.59 -1.91
C ILE A 74 8.62 -5.01 -0.88
N SER A 75 8.57 -6.30 -0.58
CA SER A 75 7.81 -6.82 0.56
C SER A 75 8.57 -6.57 1.85
N LYS A 76 7.85 -6.33 2.97
CA LYS A 76 8.50 -6.27 4.28
C LYS A 76 8.94 -7.65 4.76
N ASN A 77 8.19 -8.69 4.39
CA ASN A 77 8.62 -10.07 4.61
C ASN A 77 9.63 -10.45 3.52
N ASN A 78 10.85 -10.83 3.94
CA ASN A 78 11.96 -11.20 3.05
C ASN A 78 11.77 -12.55 2.36
N ASP A 79 10.77 -13.35 2.76
CA ASP A 79 10.41 -14.60 2.07
C ASP A 79 9.84 -14.36 0.66
N TYR A 80 9.55 -13.10 0.31
CA TYR A 80 8.93 -12.71 -0.94
C TYR A 80 9.89 -11.86 -1.78
N ASP A 81 10.07 -12.27 -3.03
CA ASP A 81 10.92 -11.56 -3.97
C ASP A 81 10.42 -10.13 -4.27
N SER A 82 11.39 -9.26 -4.54
CA SER A 82 11.13 -7.92 -5.04
C SER A 82 10.70 -7.95 -6.50
N ILE A 83 9.86 -7.00 -6.90
CA ILE A 83 9.38 -6.86 -8.28
C ILE A 83 9.93 -5.57 -8.86
N VAL A 84 10.58 -5.63 -10.02
CA VAL A 84 11.08 -4.44 -10.72
C VAL A 84 10.04 -3.97 -11.72
N LEU A 85 9.59 -2.73 -11.56
CA LEU A 85 8.75 -2.01 -12.50
C LEU A 85 9.57 -0.99 -13.29
N ASN A 86 9.27 -0.94 -14.59
CA ASN A 86 9.73 0.11 -15.49
C ASN A 86 8.76 1.32 -15.40
N LYS A 87 9.21 2.51 -15.82
CA LYS A 87 8.41 3.76 -15.75
C LYS A 87 7.12 3.73 -16.57
N ASP A 88 7.00 2.84 -17.55
CA ASP A 88 5.80 2.64 -18.37
C ASP A 88 4.70 1.84 -17.65
N LYS A 89 4.98 1.31 -16.45
CA LYS A 89 4.03 0.53 -15.63
C LYS A 89 3.65 1.20 -14.30
N LEU A 90 3.87 2.51 -14.17
CA LEU A 90 3.58 3.23 -12.93
C LEU A 90 2.07 3.36 -12.65
N GLU A 91 1.22 3.20 -13.66
CA GLU A 91 -0.23 3.14 -13.53
C GLU A 91 -0.71 1.95 -12.68
N LYS A 92 0.16 0.95 -12.46
CA LYS A 92 -0.10 -0.16 -11.55
C LYS A 92 -0.09 0.29 -10.09
N ILE A 93 0.56 1.39 -9.73
CA ILE A 93 0.57 1.92 -8.36
C ILE A 93 -0.72 2.73 -8.16
N LEU A 94 -1.62 2.19 -7.33
CA LEU A 94 -2.96 2.75 -7.13
C LEU A 94 -2.95 3.93 -6.15
N GLY A 95 -2.08 3.88 -5.14
CA GLY A 95 -2.01 4.95 -4.14
C GLY A 95 -1.15 4.63 -2.93
N LYS A 96 -1.12 5.58 -2.00
CA LYS A 96 -0.30 5.52 -0.77
C LYS A 96 -1.13 5.04 0.41
N VAL A 97 -0.61 4.07 1.13
CA VAL A 97 -1.19 3.60 2.40
C VAL A 97 -1.06 4.70 3.45
N VAL A 98 -2.17 4.97 4.15
CA VAL A 98 -2.25 6.02 5.17
C VAL A 98 -2.68 5.48 6.54
N CYS A 99 -3.31 4.30 6.58
CA CYS A 99 -3.67 3.64 7.83
C CYS A 99 -3.61 2.13 7.68
N VAL A 100 -3.20 1.46 8.75
CA VAL A 100 -3.23 0.01 8.90
C VAL A 100 -3.92 -0.28 10.23
N GLU A 101 -4.97 -1.08 10.19
CA GLU A 101 -5.77 -1.49 11.33
C GLU A 101 -5.70 -3.02 11.46
N TYR A 102 -5.46 -3.51 12.67
CA TYR A 102 -5.47 -4.93 12.97
C TYR A 102 -5.84 -5.16 14.42
N ASP A 103 -6.42 -6.33 14.68
CA ASP A 103 -6.73 -6.75 16.04
C ASP A 103 -5.43 -7.09 16.77
N ILE A 104 -5.27 -6.52 17.97
CA ILE A 104 -4.19 -6.89 18.89
C ILE A 104 -4.61 -8.20 19.56
N GLN A 105 -3.74 -9.21 19.46
CA GLN A 105 -3.91 -10.50 20.14
C GLN A 105 -3.19 -10.50 21.48
#